data_AF-A0AAW5UEX4-F1
#
_entry.id   AF-A0AAW5UEX4-F1
#
_cell.length_a   1.000
_cell.length_b   1.000
_cell.length_c   1.000
_cell.angle_alpha   90.00
_cell.angle_beta   90.00
_cell.angle_gamma   90.00
#
_symmetry.space_group_name_H-M   'P 1'
#
loop_
_entity.id
_entity.type
_entity.pdbx_description
1 polymer ?
#
loop_
_entity_poly.entity_id
_entity_poly.type
_entity_poly.pdbx_seq_one_letter_code
_entity_poly.pdbx_strand_id
1 'polypeptide(L)'
;MDSEELLKIFGENNKNVGTTFAGVEIVHFCANEAYRDFWYQTGIHQKLGTVVFWQFIVPKILDLMEIVGCEYLFLFAADLSEDADLVNYYVDNLEFIDASEHSAATPMYDFACRFLCQETSTLQERRTSFFEHFNPDEEV
;
A
#
# COMPACT_ATOMS: atom_id res chain seq x y z
N MET A 1 -13.56 32.27 22.49
CA MET A 1 -13.25 32.36 21.05
C MET A 1 -14.56 32.14 20.32
N ASP A 2 -14.98 33.12 19.54
CA ASP A 2 -16.24 33.04 18.82
C ASP A 2 -16.07 32.17 17.55
N SER A 3 -17.17 31.59 17.06
CA SER A 3 -17.19 30.72 15.88
C SER A 3 -16.66 31.38 14.61
N GLU A 4 -16.84 32.70 14.43
CA GLU A 4 -16.31 33.47 13.30
C GLU A 4 -14.79 33.69 13.40
N GLU A 5 -14.23 33.84 14.61
CA GLU A 5 -12.78 33.86 14.82
C GLU A 5 -12.14 32.50 14.50
N LEU A 6 -12.78 31.40 14.90
CA LEU A 6 -12.35 30.05 14.54
C LEU A 6 -12.36 29.84 13.01
N LEU A 7 -13.42 30.27 12.32
CA LEU A 7 -13.52 30.17 10.86
C LEU A 7 -12.49 31.05 10.12
N LYS A 8 -12.06 32.17 10.70
CA LYS A 8 -10.97 32.99 10.13
C LYS A 8 -9.58 32.34 10.31
N ILE A 9 -9.38 31.57 11.37
CA ILE A 9 -8.13 30.82 11.62
C ILE A 9 -8.07 29.60 10.69
N PHE A 10 -9.21 28.94 10.48
CA PHE A 10 -9.34 27.81 9.60
C PHE A 10 -9.57 28.28 8.16
N GLY A 11 -8.48 28.53 7.43
CA GLY A 11 -8.56 28.92 6.02
C GLY A 11 -9.51 28.01 5.23
N GLU A 12 -10.28 28.58 4.30
CA GLU A 12 -11.38 27.90 3.59
C GLU A 12 -10.94 26.63 2.84
N ASN A 13 -9.65 26.51 2.52
CA ASN A 13 -9.07 25.36 1.83
C ASN A 13 -8.49 24.29 2.76
N ASN A 14 -8.55 24.48 4.08
CA ASN A 14 -7.94 23.59 5.06
C ASN A 14 -9.00 22.78 5.80
N LYS A 15 -8.86 21.45 5.78
CA LYS A 15 -9.61 20.57 6.68
C LYS A 15 -8.78 20.31 7.93
N ASN A 16 -9.29 20.75 9.09
CA ASN A 16 -8.59 20.58 10.36
C ASN A 16 -8.88 19.20 10.95
N VAL A 17 -7.83 18.49 11.35
CA VAL A 17 -7.88 17.15 11.94
C VAL A 17 -6.95 17.10 13.15
N GLY A 18 -7.19 16.15 14.06
CA GLY A 18 -6.39 16.04 15.30
C GLY A 18 -4.93 15.65 15.05
N THR A 19 -4.70 14.74 14.11
CA THR A 19 -3.36 14.24 13.74
C THR A 19 -3.32 13.99 12.24
N THR A 20 -2.16 14.21 11.63
CA THR A 20 -1.87 13.88 10.23
C THR A 20 -0.65 12.99 10.17
N PHE A 21 -0.67 12.03 9.26
CA PHE A 21 0.44 11.11 9.02
C PHE A 21 0.96 11.32 7.61
N ALA A 22 2.28 11.41 7.46
CA ALA A 22 2.90 11.44 6.14
C ALA A 22 2.92 10.02 5.56
N GLY A 23 2.62 9.87 4.28
CA GLY A 23 2.67 8.57 3.64
C GLY A 23 2.93 8.63 2.15
N VAL A 24 3.25 7.46 1.60
CA VAL A 24 3.47 7.25 0.18
C VAL A 24 2.30 6.48 -0.40
N GLU A 25 1.67 7.04 -1.44
CA GLU A 25 0.61 6.37 -2.17
C GLU A 25 1.17 5.54 -3.32
N ILE A 26 0.73 4.29 -3.43
CA ILE A 26 0.94 3.47 -4.62
C ILE A 26 -0.30 3.58 -5.51
N VAL A 27 -0.12 4.19 -6.69
CA VAL A 27 -1.18 4.35 -7.69
C VAL A 27 -0.88 3.47 -8.91
N HIS A 28 -1.92 2.89 -9.50
CA HIS A 28 -1.84 2.07 -10.73
C HIS A 28 -0.86 0.89 -10.67
N PHE A 29 -0.83 0.19 -9.54
CA PHE A 29 -0.06 -1.04 -9.40
C PHE A 29 -0.77 -2.21 -10.09
N CYS A 30 -0.47 -2.39 -11.37
CA CYS A 30 -1.09 -3.41 -12.22
C CYS A 30 -0.03 -4.22 -12.97
N ALA A 31 -0.31 -5.52 -13.15
CA ALA A 31 0.52 -6.38 -13.99
C ALA A 31 0.08 -6.29 -15.46
N ASN A 32 1.04 -6.21 -16.37
CA ASN A 32 0.77 -6.31 -17.80
C ASN A 32 0.36 -7.74 -18.15
N GLU A 33 -0.87 -7.91 -18.64
CA GLU A 33 -1.44 -9.22 -18.96
C GLU A 33 -0.62 -10.01 -19.98
N ALA A 34 0.02 -9.32 -20.94
CA ALA A 34 0.86 -9.95 -21.96
C ALA A 34 2.09 -10.69 -21.39
N TYR A 35 2.46 -10.44 -20.14
CA TYR A 35 3.61 -11.06 -19.48
C TYR A 35 3.22 -12.08 -18.41
N ARG A 36 1.93 -12.31 -18.17
CA ARG A 36 1.48 -13.30 -17.16
C ARG A 36 1.89 -14.71 -17.55
N ASP A 37 1.66 -15.11 -18.80
CA ASP A 37 2.04 -16.44 -19.30
C ASP A 37 3.55 -16.67 -19.23
N PHE A 38 4.32 -15.65 -19.61
CA PHE A 38 5.78 -15.70 -19.48
C PHE A 38 6.20 -15.89 -18.01
N TRP A 39 5.58 -15.17 -17.08
CA TRP A 39 5.87 -15.32 -15.65
C TRP A 39 5.61 -16.75 -15.17
N TYR A 40 4.48 -17.34 -15.53
CA TYR A 40 4.17 -18.72 -15.16
C TYR A 40 5.19 -19.72 -15.72
N GLN A 41 5.73 -19.48 -16.93
CA GLN A 41 6.75 -20.33 -17.54
C GLN A 41 8.12 -20.27 -16.85
N THR A 42 8.38 -19.25 -16.04
CA THR A 42 9.65 -19.15 -15.27
C THR A 42 9.76 -20.19 -14.16
N GLY A 43 8.64 -20.79 -13.73
CA GLY A 43 8.59 -21.69 -12.58
C GLY A 43 8.68 -20.98 -11.23
N ILE A 44 8.67 -19.64 -11.18
CA ILE A 44 8.62 -18.90 -9.92
C ILE A 44 7.22 -19.06 -9.30
N HIS A 45 7.18 -19.63 -8.09
CA HIS A 45 5.92 -19.88 -7.37
C HIS A 45 5.25 -18.60 -6.85
N GLN A 46 6.04 -17.55 -6.63
CA GLN A 46 5.53 -16.25 -6.19
C GLN A 46 4.77 -15.52 -7.30
N LYS A 47 3.74 -14.75 -6.93
CA LYS A 47 2.98 -13.93 -7.89
C LYS A 47 3.85 -12.80 -8.44
N LEU A 48 3.73 -12.49 -9.74
CA LEU A 48 4.49 -11.43 -10.41
C LEU A 48 4.45 -10.10 -9.64
N GLY A 49 3.24 -9.64 -9.28
CA GLY A 49 3.08 -8.40 -8.54
C GLY A 49 3.79 -8.44 -7.18
N THR A 50 3.69 -9.55 -6.45
CA THR A 50 4.37 -9.73 -5.15
C THR A 50 5.88 -9.55 -5.28
N VAL A 51 6.48 -10.21 -6.28
CA VAL A 51 7.92 -10.03 -6.55
C VAL A 51 8.23 -8.59 -6.94
N VAL A 52 7.42 -7.97 -7.80
CA VAL A 52 7.64 -6.59 -8.22
C VAL A 52 7.61 -5.63 -7.04
N PHE A 53 6.66 -5.82 -6.12
CA PHE A 53 6.52 -5.01 -4.93
C PHE A 53 7.75 -5.13 -4.03
N TRP A 54 8.08 -6.33 -3.56
CA TRP A 54 9.17 -6.54 -2.60
C TRP A 54 10.57 -6.31 -3.20
N GLN A 55 10.77 -6.64 -4.46
CA GLN A 55 12.09 -6.52 -5.10
C GLN A 55 12.36 -5.13 -5.66
N PHE A 56 11.36 -4.42 -6.18
CA PHE A 56 11.59 -3.17 -6.91
C PHE A 56 10.90 -1.94 -6.31
N ILE A 57 9.73 -2.08 -5.70
CA ILE A 57 9.01 -0.94 -5.12
C ILE A 57 9.55 -0.64 -3.72
N VAL A 58 9.58 -1.63 -2.81
CA VAL A 58 10.00 -1.42 -1.42
C VAL A 58 11.38 -0.78 -1.30
N PRO A 59 12.43 -1.17 -2.06
CA PRO A 59 13.71 -0.47 -2.02
C PRO A 59 13.61 1.03 -2.33
N LYS A 60 12.76 1.44 -3.26
CA LYS A 60 12.57 2.86 -3.58
C LYS A 60 11.88 3.63 -2.45
N ILE A 61 10.99 2.97 -1.72
CA ILE A 61 10.35 3.55 -0.54
C ILE A 61 11.38 3.70 0.57
N LEU A 62 12.24 2.70 0.78
CA LEU A 62 13.33 2.79 1.75
C LEU A 62 14.31 3.91 1.40
N ASP A 63 14.73 4.04 0.13
CA ASP A 63 15.55 5.16 -0.33
C ASP A 63 14.88 6.52 -0.09
N LEU A 64 13.56 6.62 -0.30
CA LEU A 64 12.79 7.83 -0.03
C LEU A 64 12.79 8.19 1.47
N MET A 65 12.65 7.17 2.34
CA MET A 65 12.64 7.35 3.79
C MET A 65 13.97 7.85 4.36
N GLU A 66 15.07 7.71 3.62
CA GLU A 66 16.36 8.31 4.01
C GLU A 66 16.36 9.85 3.84
N ILE A 67 15.44 10.38 3.03
CA ILE A 67 15.38 11.79 2.66
C ILE A 67 14.24 12.50 3.40
N VAL A 68 13.10 11.83 3.56
CA VAL A 68 11.89 12.41 4.17
C VAL A 68 11.17 11.41 5.09
N GLY A 69 10.53 11.93 6.14
CA GLY A 69 9.69 11.12 7.02
C GLY A 69 8.41 10.68 6.31
N CYS A 70 8.22 9.38 6.18
CA CYS A 70 6.97 8.76 5.74
C CYS A 70 6.64 7.63 6.72
N GLU A 71 5.47 7.69 7.33
CA GLU A 71 5.04 6.73 8.36
C GLU A 71 4.24 5.58 7.76
N TYR A 72 3.50 5.84 6.68
CA TYR A 72 2.67 4.84 6.01
C TYR A 72 2.96 4.69 4.53
N LEU A 73 2.90 3.47 4.04
CA LEU A 73 2.71 3.13 2.64
C LEU A 73 1.26 2.74 2.45
N PHE A 74 0.56 3.29 1.46
CA PHE A 74 -0.87 3.04 1.29
C PHE A 74 -1.31 2.96 -0.16
N LEU A 75 -2.50 2.39 -0.37
CA LEU A 75 -3.15 2.31 -1.67
C LEU A 75 -4.67 2.23 -1.53
N PHE A 76 -5.37 2.46 -2.65
CA PHE A 76 -6.81 2.25 -2.78
C PHE A 76 -7.05 1.03 -3.68
N ALA A 77 -7.52 -0.07 -3.09
CA ALA A 77 -7.80 -1.31 -3.80
C ALA A 77 -9.17 -1.21 -4.51
N ALA A 78 -9.16 -1.23 -5.84
CA ALA A 78 -10.36 -1.25 -6.68
C ALA A 78 -11.00 -2.65 -6.68
N ASP A 79 -11.52 -3.07 -5.54
CA ASP A 79 -12.09 -4.38 -5.32
C ASP A 79 -13.59 -4.30 -5.05
N LEU A 80 -14.37 -4.89 -5.95
CA LEU A 80 -15.81 -5.02 -5.84
C LEU A 80 -16.25 -6.49 -5.84
N SER A 81 -15.30 -7.44 -5.73
CA SER A 81 -15.65 -8.86 -5.71
C SER A 81 -16.25 -9.24 -4.35
N GLU A 82 -17.15 -10.22 -4.35
CA GLU A 82 -17.81 -10.70 -3.11
C GLU A 82 -16.79 -11.26 -2.12
N ASP A 83 -15.74 -11.91 -2.64
CA ASP A 83 -14.69 -12.56 -1.85
C ASP A 83 -13.50 -11.63 -1.52
N ALA A 84 -13.53 -10.38 -1.99
CA ALA A 84 -12.47 -9.39 -1.80
C ALA A 84 -11.08 -9.87 -2.28
N ASP A 85 -11.03 -10.45 -3.49
CA ASP A 85 -9.84 -11.11 -4.05
C ASP A 85 -8.60 -10.21 -4.10
N LEU A 86 -8.78 -8.95 -4.49
CA LEU A 86 -7.69 -8.00 -4.66
C LEU A 86 -7.24 -7.46 -3.30
N VAL A 87 -8.17 -7.24 -2.36
CA VAL A 87 -7.84 -6.91 -0.98
C VAL A 87 -7.06 -8.05 -0.34
N ASN A 88 -7.53 -9.29 -0.45
CA ASN A 88 -6.83 -10.46 0.09
C ASN A 88 -5.46 -10.62 -0.55
N TYR A 89 -5.32 -10.35 -1.85
CA TYR A 89 -4.00 -10.31 -2.49
C TYR A 89 -3.05 -9.33 -1.78
N TYR A 90 -3.49 -8.09 -1.52
CA TYR A 90 -2.67 -7.09 -0.85
C TYR A 90 -2.36 -7.43 0.60
N VAL A 91 -3.33 -7.99 1.32
CA VAL A 91 -3.16 -8.42 2.72
C VAL A 91 -2.20 -9.60 2.80
N ASP A 92 -2.49 -10.68 2.09
CA ASP A 92 -1.78 -11.95 2.24
C ASP A 92 -0.39 -11.94 1.61
N ASN A 93 -0.16 -11.13 0.57
CA ASN A 93 1.08 -11.18 -0.20
C ASN A 93 1.97 -9.96 0.00
N LEU A 94 1.39 -8.81 0.33
CA LEU A 94 2.11 -7.54 0.48
C LEU A 94 2.01 -6.95 1.90
N GLU A 95 1.36 -7.67 2.82
CA GLU A 95 1.24 -7.31 4.24
C GLU A 95 0.61 -5.94 4.52
N PHE A 96 -0.29 -5.49 3.64
CA PHE A 96 -1.17 -4.37 3.93
C PHE A 96 -2.26 -4.79 4.92
N ILE A 97 -2.82 -3.82 5.63
CA ILE A 97 -3.97 -4.00 6.52
C ILE A 97 -5.11 -3.07 6.14
N ASP A 98 -6.33 -3.47 6.48
CA ASP A 98 -7.48 -2.57 6.45
C ASP A 98 -7.26 -1.47 7.49
N ALA A 99 -7.23 -0.23 7.01
CA ALA A 99 -6.86 0.93 7.79
C ALA A 99 -8.07 1.47 8.57
N SER A 100 -8.75 0.60 9.32
CA SER A 100 -9.98 0.95 10.05
C SER A 100 -9.80 2.10 11.05
N GLU A 101 -8.57 2.36 11.49
CA GLU A 101 -8.21 3.43 12.43
C GLU A 101 -7.70 4.72 11.77
N HIS A 102 -7.51 4.72 10.44
CA HIS A 102 -7.01 5.86 9.69
C HIS A 102 -7.98 6.30 8.59
N SER A 103 -7.87 7.56 8.18
CA SER A 103 -8.67 8.09 7.07
C SER A 103 -7.75 8.78 6.09
N ALA A 104 -7.96 8.50 4.81
CA ALA A 104 -7.27 9.16 3.72
C ALA A 104 -8.21 10.11 2.98
N ALA A 105 -7.64 11.10 2.30
CA ALA A 105 -8.38 11.90 1.35
C ALA A 105 -8.58 11.07 0.07
N THR A 106 -9.77 10.52 -0.12
CA THR A 106 -10.07 9.69 -1.29
C THR A 106 -10.50 10.56 -2.47
N PRO A 107 -9.81 10.50 -3.63
CA PRO A 107 -10.28 11.16 -4.84
C PRO A 107 -11.56 10.49 -5.36
N MET A 108 -12.37 11.23 -6.12
CA MET A 108 -13.63 10.70 -6.68
C MET A 108 -13.41 9.42 -7.51
N TYR A 109 -12.26 9.32 -8.19
CA TYR A 109 -11.88 8.15 -8.98
C TYR A 109 -11.82 6.86 -8.13
N ASP A 110 -11.38 6.96 -6.88
CA ASP A 110 -11.20 5.83 -5.96
C ASP A 110 -12.35 5.70 -4.94
N PHE A 111 -13.49 6.35 -5.19
CA PHE A 111 -14.57 6.42 -4.20
C PHE A 111 -15.12 5.06 -3.76
N ALA A 112 -15.09 4.06 -4.65
CA ALA A 112 -15.53 2.69 -4.35
C ALA A 112 -14.38 1.77 -3.92
N CYS A 113 -13.14 2.27 -3.90
CA CYS A 113 -11.97 1.50 -3.55
C CYS A 113 -11.83 1.37 -2.03
N ARG A 114 -11.24 0.25 -1.58
CA ARG A 114 -10.92 0.03 -0.16
C ARG A 114 -9.54 0.58 0.16
N PHE A 115 -9.45 1.40 1.19
CA PHE A 115 -8.19 1.98 1.65
C PHE A 115 -7.40 0.96 2.45
N LEU A 116 -6.16 0.71 2.06
CA LEU A 116 -5.24 -0.21 2.73
C LEU A 116 -3.93 0.51 3.04
N CYS A 117 -3.34 0.25 4.21
CA CYS A 117 -2.06 0.83 4.59
C CYS A 117 -1.15 -0.17 5.31
N GLN A 118 0.12 0.17 5.44
CA GLN A 118 1.06 -0.48 6.34
C GLN A 118 2.11 0.52 6.84
N GLU A 119 2.64 0.28 8.04
CA GLU A 119 3.72 1.09 8.57
C GLU A 119 5.02 0.87 7.80
N THR A 120 5.67 1.96 7.43
CA THR A 120 6.95 1.91 6.72
C THR A 120 8.09 1.41 7.60
N SER A 121 7.97 1.55 8.93
CA SER A 121 8.94 1.09 9.94
C SER A 121 9.29 -0.39 9.83
N THR A 122 8.35 -1.21 9.35
CA THR A 122 8.48 -2.67 9.24
C THR A 122 8.87 -3.16 7.83
N LEU A 123 8.92 -2.27 6.83
CA LEU A 123 9.08 -2.66 5.42
C LEU A 123 10.38 -3.43 5.15
N GLN A 124 11.50 -3.01 5.76
CA GLN A 124 12.79 -3.67 5.54
C GLN A 124 12.81 -5.08 6.15
N GLU A 125 12.24 -5.27 7.33
CA GLU A 125 12.13 -6.57 7.99
C GLU A 125 11.26 -7.53 7.17
N ARG A 126 10.07 -7.08 6.78
CA ARG A 126 9.13 -7.86 5.95
C ARG A 126 9.70 -8.21 4.60
N ARG A 127 10.41 -7.27 3.96
CA ARG A 127 11.15 -7.55 2.73
C ARG A 127 12.18 -8.65 2.92
N THR A 128 12.97 -8.61 3.99
CA THR A 128 13.93 -9.68 4.30
C THR A 128 13.22 -11.01 4.49
N SER A 129 12.16 -11.04 5.29
CA SER A 129 11.35 -12.24 5.54
C SER A 129 10.77 -12.84 4.25
N PHE A 130 10.26 -12.01 3.34
CA PHE A 130 9.76 -12.44 2.03
C PHE A 130 10.85 -13.18 1.23
N PHE A 131 12.09 -12.69 1.25
CA PHE A 131 13.18 -13.35 0.52
C PHE A 131 13.73 -14.60 1.21
N GLU A 132 13.70 -14.64 2.54
CA GLU A 132 14.06 -15.83 3.32
C GLU A 132 13.08 -16.99 3.06
N HIS A 133 11.81 -16.68 2.84
CA HIS A 133 10.74 -17.65 2.54
C HIS A 133 10.29 -17.61 1.07
N PHE A 134 11.17 -17.14 0.17
CA PHE A 134 10.81 -16.92 -1.23
C PHE A 134 10.46 -18.23 -1.95
N ASN A 135 11.24 -19.28 -1.65
CA ASN A 135 11.05 -20.61 -2.18
C ASN A 135 10.18 -21.43 -1.22
N PRO A 136 9.29 -22.30 -1.73
CA PRO A 136 8.62 -23.28 -0.87
C PRO A 136 9.66 -24.20 -0.22
N ASP A 137 9.37 -24.66 1.00
CA ASP A 137 10.16 -25.71 1.63
C ASP A 137 10.21 -26.93 0.70
N GLU A 138 11.41 -27.46 0.44
CA GLU A 138 11.56 -28.70 -0.31
C GLU A 138 10.87 -29.82 0.49
N GLU A 139 9.91 -30.54 -0.13
CA GLU A 139 9.40 -31.78 0.45
C GLU A 139 10.56 -32.78 0.54
N VAL A 140 11.05 -33.03 1.76
CA VAL A 140 12.09 -34.04 2.08
C VAL A 140 11.56 -35.45 1.97
#